data_AF-A0A329J0C5-F1
#
_entry.id   AF-A0A329J0C5-F1
#
_cell.length_a   1.000
_cell.length_b   1.000
_cell.length_c   1.000
_cell.angle_alpha   90.00
_cell.angle_beta   90.00
_cell.angle_gamma   90.00
#
_symmetry.space_group_name_H-M   'P 1'
#
loop_
_entity.id
_entity.type
_entity.pdbx_description
1 polymer ?
#
loop_
_entity_poly.entity_id
_entity_poly.type
_entity_poly.pdbx_seq_one_letter_code
_entity_poly.pdbx_strand_id
1 'polypeptide(L)' 'MVKPLPLLIMAGLLVGCSSKPEAQTALDSAPLQVSCYQAGWQAETVPIVYKRGGPEVWEKYEFMPAVGPVACR' A
#
# COMPACT_ATOMS: atom_id res chain seq x y z
N MET A 1 -39.18 -24.14 14.40
CA MET A 1 -39.42 -23.16 13.32
C MET A 1 -38.24 -22.19 13.30
N VAL A 2 -37.36 -22.30 12.30
CA VAL A 2 -36.20 -21.42 12.17
C VAL A 2 -36.68 -20.08 11.62
N LYS A 3 -36.42 -18.97 12.32
CA LYS A 3 -36.79 -17.63 11.83
C LYS A 3 -35.84 -17.26 10.68
N PRO A 4 -36.35 -16.85 9.50
CA PRO A 4 -35.50 -16.56 8.34
C PRO A 4 -34.70 -15.26 8.49
N LEU A 5 -35.18 -14.32 9.32
CA LEU A 5 -34.55 -13.02 9.52
C LEU A 5 -33.09 -13.07 10.01
N PRO A 6 -32.72 -13.82 11.07
CA PRO A 6 -31.33 -13.91 11.51
C PRO A 6 -30.40 -14.57 10.47
N LEU A 7 -30.92 -15.48 9.63
CA LEU A 7 -30.13 -16.11 8.57
C LEU A 7 -29.78 -15.11 7.47
N LEU A 8 -30.71 -14.24 7.09
CA LEU A 8 -30.48 -13.18 6.10
C LEU A 8 -29.45 -12.16 6.59
N ILE A 9 -29.49 -11.79 7.87
CA ILE A 9 -28.52 -10.86 8.47
C ILE A 9 -27.11 -11.46 8.42
N MET A 10 -26.96 -12.72 8.82
CA MET A 10 -25.65 -13.40 8.81
C MET A 10 -25.09 -13.56 7.40
N ALA A 11 -25.93 -13.90 6.42
CA ALA A 11 -25.50 -13.98 5.03
C ALA A 11 -25.01 -12.63 4.48
N GLY A 12 -25.71 -11.53 4.81
CA GLY A 12 -25.31 -10.18 4.41
C GLY A 12 -23.96 -9.74 5.00
N LEU A 13 -23.71 -10.04 6.28
CA LEU A 13 -22.43 -9.73 6.94
C LEU A 13 -21.26 -10.49 6.34
N LEU A 14 -21.44 -11.76 5.99
CA LEU A 14 -20.40 -12.60 5.39
C LEU A 14 -20.02 -12.14 3.97
N VAL A 15 -21.01 -11.72 3.16
CA VAL A 15 -20.76 -11.20 1.81
C VAL A 15 -20.04 -9.85 1.86
N GLY A 16 -20.37 -8.97 2.82
CA GLY A 16 -19.70 -7.69 3.00
C GLY A 16 -18.21 -7.80 3.32
N CYS A 17 -17.80 -8.79 4.12
CA CYS A 17 -16.40 -9.02 4.46
C CYS A 17 -15.58 -9.76 3.37
N SER A 18 -16.23 -10.36 2.37
CA SER A 18 -15.55 -11.07 1.28
C SER A 18 -15.21 -10.16 0.09
N SER A 19 -15.58 -8.88 0.12
CA SER A 19 -15.27 -7.96 -0.95
C SER A 19 -13.76 -7.69 -0.98
N LYS A 20 -13.07 -8.30 -1.95
CA LYS A 20 -11.71 -7.95 -2.29
C LYS A 20 -11.78 -6.78 -3.28
N PRO A 21 -11.40 -5.55 -2.89
CA PRO A 21 -11.38 -4.45 -3.83
C PRO A 21 -10.44 -4.80 -4.99
N GLU A 22 -10.90 -4.60 -6.22
CA GLU A 22 -10.05 -4.71 -7.40
C GLU A 22 -8.89 -3.72 -7.25
N ALA A 23 -7.67 -4.20 -7.44
CA ALA A 23 -6.51 -3.34 -7.44
C ALA A 23 -6.64 -2.39 -8.65
N GLN A 24 -6.77 -1.10 -8.38
CA GLN A 24 -6.72 -0.09 -9.42
C GLN A 24 -5.40 -0.27 -10.17
N THR A 25 -5.49 -0.48 -11.49
CA THR A 25 -4.34 -0.42 -12.38
C THR A 25 -3.68 0.93 -12.14
N ALA A 26 -2.42 0.91 -11.72
CA ALA A 26 -1.68 2.14 -11.45
C ALA A 26 -1.82 3.06 -12.67
N LEU A 27 -2.50 4.19 -12.49
CA LEU A 27 -2.42 5.30 -13.43
C LEU A 27 -0.93 5.59 -13.59
N ASP A 28 -0.47 5.72 -14.84
CA ASP A 28 0.91 6.09 -15.17
C ASP A 28 1.42 7.07 -14.13
N SER A 29 2.45 6.63 -13.40
CA SER A 29 2.93 7.28 -12.19
C SER A 29 3.38 8.70 -12.55
N ALA A 30 2.49 9.68 -12.37
CA ALA A 30 2.87 11.07 -12.44
C ALA A 30 4.02 11.25 -11.44
N PRO A 31 5.13 11.89 -11.85
CA PRO A 31 6.32 11.96 -11.03
C PRO A 31 5.99 12.55 -9.67
N LEU A 32 6.38 11.85 -8.62
CA LEU A 32 6.04 12.24 -7.25
C LEU A 32 6.81 13.51 -6.88
N GLN A 33 6.05 14.50 -6.40
CA GLN A 33 6.59 15.72 -5.79
C GLN A 33 7.01 15.39 -4.35
N VAL A 34 8.23 14.89 -4.18
CA VAL A 34 8.75 14.56 -2.85
C VAL A 34 9.18 15.82 -2.12
N SER A 35 8.71 15.98 -0.88
CA SER A 35 9.25 17.02 0.00
C SER A 35 10.60 16.57 0.60
N CYS A 36 11.49 17.52 0.94
CA CYS A 36 12.77 17.22 1.60
C CYS A 36 12.58 16.42 2.91
N TYR A 37 11.47 16.64 3.60
CA TYR A 37 11.09 15.89 4.80
C TYR A 37 10.81 14.41 4.50
N GLN A 38 10.10 14.11 3.40
CA GLN A 38 9.87 12.73 2.97
C GLN A 38 11.18 12.02 2.59
N ALA A 39 12.13 12.72 1.95
CA ALA A 39 13.44 12.15 1.62
C ALA A 39 14.22 11.73 2.88
N GLY A 40 14.20 12.55 3.93
CA GLY A 40 14.82 12.22 5.22
C GLY A 40 14.20 10.98 5.86
N TRP A 41 12.87 10.89 5.88
CA TRP A 41 12.16 9.73 6.43
C TRP A 41 12.43 8.43 5.66
N GLN A 42 12.57 8.50 4.33
CA GLN A 42 12.98 7.35 3.52
C GLN A 42 14.40 6.90 3.86
N ALA A 43 15.35 7.84 4.00
CA ALA A 43 16.74 7.51 4.35
C ALA A 43 16.86 6.79 5.71
N GLU A 44 16.03 7.15 6.69
CA GLU A 44 16.02 6.51 8.01
C GLU A 44 15.38 5.11 8.00
N THR A 45 14.44 4.85 7.10
CA THR A 45 13.65 3.61 7.08
C THR A 45 14.25 2.53 6.18
N VAL A 46 14.96 2.91 5.11
CA VAL A 46 15.67 2.00 4.18
C VAL A 46 16.51 0.93 4.90
N PRO A 47 17.35 1.25 5.91
CA PRO A 47 18.14 0.24 6.61
C PRO A 47 17.29 -0.77 7.40
N ILE A 48 16.11 -0.37 7.88
CA ILE A 48 15.19 -1.23 8.64
C ILE A 48 14.52 -2.23 7.70
N VAL A 49 14.13 -1.79 6.51
CA VAL A 49 13.56 -2.66 5.47
C VAL A 49 14.54 -3.75 5.09
N TYR A 50 15.80 -3.40 4.82
CA TYR A 50 16.83 -4.39 4.51
C TYR A 50 17.06 -5.37 5.67
N LYS A 51 17.18 -4.86 6.91
CA LYS A 51 17.42 -5.72 8.08
C LYS A 51 16.30 -6.72 8.37
N ARG A 52 15.04 -6.34 8.14
CA ARG A 52 13.88 -7.20 8.46
C ARG A 52 13.42 -8.05 7.29
N GLY A 53 13.51 -7.53 6.08
CA GLY A 53 13.02 -8.19 4.88
C GLY A 53 14.08 -8.99 4.12
N GLY A 54 15.37 -8.76 4.42
CA GLY A 54 16.45 -9.45 3.73
C GLY A 54 16.52 -9.14 2.22
N PRO A 55 17.30 -9.94 1.46
CA PRO A 55 17.55 -9.70 0.04
C PRO A 55 16.28 -9.76 -0.82
N GLU A 56 15.37 -10.67 -0.50
CA GLU A 56 14.14 -10.90 -1.28
C GLU A 56 13.15 -9.73 -1.24
N VAL A 57 13.09 -9.00 -0.13
CA VAL A 57 12.29 -7.77 0.01
C VAL A 57 13.05 -6.59 -0.59
N TRP A 58 14.38 -6.57 -0.46
CA TRP A 58 15.23 -5.53 -1.04
C TRP A 58 15.11 -5.44 -2.56
N GLU A 59 15.15 -6.57 -3.27
CA GLU A 59 14.99 -6.62 -4.73
C GLU A 59 13.64 -6.08 -5.22
N LYS A 60 12.63 -6.03 -4.36
CA LYS A 60 11.28 -5.51 -4.67
C LYS A 60 11.05 -4.11 -4.13
N TYR A 61 11.98 -3.57 -3.36
CA TYR A 61 11.82 -2.30 -2.68
C TYR A 61 12.32 -1.15 -3.55
N GLU A 62 11.40 -0.31 -4.00
CA GLU A 62 11.73 0.89 -4.76
C GLU A 62 12.02 2.05 -3.80
N PHE A 63 13.30 2.28 -3.49
CA PHE A 63 13.73 3.28 -2.50
C PHE A 63 13.58 4.73 -2.99
N MET A 64 13.58 4.93 -4.31
CA MET A 64 13.44 6.23 -4.95
C MET A 64 12.30 6.14 -5.96
N PRO A 65 11.14 6.76 -5.69
CA PRO A 65 10.12 6.88 -6.72
C PRO A 65 10.65 7.71 -7.89
N ALA A 66 10.02 7.59 -9.05
CA ALA A 66 10.22 8.54 -10.15
C ALA A 66 9.87 9.96 -9.68
N VAL A 67 10.89 10.73 -9.30
CA VAL A 67 10.74 12.12 -8.86
C VAL A 67 10.77 13.05 -10.06
N GLY A 68 9.96 14.09 -10.01
CA GLY A 68 9.94 15.13 -11.05
C GLY A 68 11.21 15.98 -11.03
N PRO A 69 11.29 17.06 -11.83
CA PRO A 69 12.47 17.95 -11.92
C PRO A 69 12.75 18.76 -10.63
N VAL A 70 12.05 18.48 -9.54
CA VAL A 70 12.08 19.21 -8.28
C VAL A 70 12.83 18.35 -7.28
N ALA A 71 14.15 18.28 -7.47
CA ALA A 71 15.02 17.85 -6.39
C ALA A 71 14.97 18.90 -5.27
N CYS A 72 14.88 18.42 -4.03
CA CYS A 72 14.95 19.19 -2.78
C CYS A 72 15.73 20.50 -2.95
N ARG A 73 15.02 21.64 -3.02
CA ARG A 73 15.61 22.97 -3.10
C ARG A 73 15.62 23.62 -1.72
#